data_AF-A0A6V7VDM2-F1
#
_entry.id   AF-A0A6V7VDM2-F1
#
_cell.length_a   1.000
_cell.length_b   1.000
_cell.length_c   1.000
_cell.angle_alpha   90.00
_cell.angle_beta   90.00
_cell.angle_gamma   90.00
#
_symmetry.space_group_name_H-M   'P 1'
#
loop_
_entity.id
_entity.type
_entity.pdbx_description
1 polymer ?
#
loop_
_entity_poly.entity_id
_entity_poly.type
_entity_poly.pdbx_seq_one_letter_code
_entity_poly.pdbx_strand_id
1 'polypeptide(L)'
;GCVWHACKKCFGDEPDKILPNGKTVSETRKDDEIRIEFLKQNIKNVDVIWECEIRRMLRRNKKMRKAFANYHNKGPIKIRDCYFGGRTGPVQLHFEADNMKDEISYLDFNSLYPATISTTSFPVGHPKVHVVPLAEQNVYWTRSEHIPYKGILKVFLLPPPQLEVPVIPVKFDERLLFPLCRKCALNYPTGAHIKDYHCPHEEEERGWVSTCTSIELEEALNSGYRVTRFYRALEYEKWDEHLFKNYVAEFMAMKIHASGFPEGIEGKESEEKFIKECEEKFGINVQREKMVPDKAMRYISKLMLNSLWGRFSLRNGLSKSVITDSPTELREYTLNESIEIQTVDKLTEETVLLTYKPKEEFIIEHDTSNIVISLWTTSAARIRLLKAMQKVACSPGCKILYGDTDSILFAHPSNMNCPLQTGPHLGELAKEYAGFSIKEYVGGACKAYALRMIDVKNGRESSVLKVRGITLTNDVCKLLHFQSFKDSVLLYANEEMKKMKMKTYMKGE
;
A
#
# COMPACT_ATOMS: atom_id res chain seq x y z
N GLY A 1 20.41 -2.36 20.04
CA GLY A 1 21.85 -2.05 20.10
C GLY A 1 22.56 -2.92 21.11
N CYS A 2 22.37 -2.69 22.42
CA CYS A 2 23.13 -3.39 23.46
C CYS A 2 23.04 -4.92 23.38
N VAL A 3 21.86 -5.47 23.06
CA VAL A 3 21.63 -6.92 22.89
C VAL A 3 22.50 -7.48 21.75
N TRP A 4 22.48 -6.83 20.60
CA TRP A 4 23.15 -7.30 19.36
C TRP A 4 24.67 -7.26 19.42
N HIS A 5 25.24 -6.57 20.40
CA HIS A 5 26.68 -6.39 20.59
C HIS A 5 27.11 -6.74 22.03
N ALA A 6 26.25 -7.44 22.78
CA ALA A 6 26.54 -7.96 24.12
C ALA A 6 27.20 -6.95 25.10
N CYS A 7 26.58 -5.77 25.21
CA CYS A 7 27.07 -4.67 26.06
C CYS A 7 27.42 -5.13 27.48
N LYS A 8 28.70 -4.99 27.86
CA LYS A 8 29.21 -5.42 29.17
C LYS A 8 28.46 -4.84 30.37
N LYS A 9 28.03 -3.58 30.28
CA LYS A 9 27.22 -2.92 31.34
C LYS A 9 25.81 -3.49 31.48
N CYS A 10 25.25 -4.06 30.41
CA CYS A 10 23.89 -4.59 30.41
C CYS A 10 23.85 -6.09 30.70
N PHE A 11 24.84 -6.85 30.23
CA PHE A 11 24.81 -8.32 30.24
C PHE A 11 25.90 -8.96 31.10
N GLY A 12 26.77 -8.19 31.75
CA GLY A 12 27.82 -8.73 32.62
C GLY A 12 28.91 -9.47 31.84
N ASP A 13 29.61 -10.40 32.49
CA ASP A 13 30.71 -11.19 31.91
C ASP A 13 30.41 -12.70 31.90
N GLU A 14 29.13 -13.09 31.86
CA GLU A 14 28.71 -14.50 31.78
C GLU A 14 28.78 -15.00 30.32
N PRO A 15 29.78 -15.81 29.93
CA PRO A 15 30.03 -16.12 28.52
C PRO A 15 28.93 -16.97 27.88
N ASP A 16 28.40 -17.94 28.62
CA ASP A 16 27.42 -18.94 28.14
C ASP A 16 25.97 -18.44 28.18
N LYS A 17 25.75 -17.24 28.72
CA LYS A 17 24.42 -16.64 28.79
C LYS A 17 23.88 -16.39 27.38
N ILE A 18 22.74 -16.98 27.08
CA ILE A 18 22.04 -16.78 25.81
C ILE A 18 21.34 -15.42 25.85
N LEU A 19 21.63 -14.59 24.86
CA LEU A 19 21.02 -13.29 24.65
C LEU A 19 19.72 -13.42 23.84
N PRO A 20 18.85 -12.40 23.85
CA PRO A 20 17.59 -12.44 23.09
C PRO A 20 17.75 -12.59 21.56
N ASN A 21 18.96 -12.38 21.02
CA ASN A 21 19.30 -12.64 19.63
C ASN A 21 19.59 -14.13 19.32
N GLY A 22 19.48 -15.02 20.30
CA GLY A 22 19.70 -16.46 20.18
C GLY A 22 21.17 -16.91 20.23
N LYS A 23 22.11 -15.99 20.47
CA LYS A 23 23.54 -16.27 20.60
C LYS A 23 24.01 -16.11 22.04
N THR A 24 25.10 -16.78 22.40
CA THR A 24 25.76 -16.54 23.69
C THR A 24 26.39 -15.14 23.72
N VAL A 25 26.66 -14.63 24.93
CA VAL A 25 27.43 -13.40 25.14
C VAL A 25 28.80 -13.50 24.47
N SER A 26 29.49 -14.64 24.61
CA SER A 26 30.82 -14.85 24.02
C SER A 26 30.80 -14.77 22.49
N GLU A 27 29.89 -15.49 21.84
CA GLU A 27 29.73 -15.47 20.37
C GLU A 27 29.40 -14.07 19.87
N THR A 28 28.45 -13.38 20.53
CA THR A 28 28.02 -12.03 20.12
C THR A 28 29.16 -11.02 20.26
N ARG A 29 30.01 -11.12 21.29
CA ARG A 29 31.19 -10.25 21.45
C ARG A 29 32.25 -10.52 20.39
N LYS A 30 32.50 -11.79 20.08
CA LYS A 30 33.44 -12.17 19.02
C LYS A 30 33.01 -11.61 17.66
N ASP A 31 31.71 -11.73 17.33
CA ASP A 31 31.15 -11.13 16.12
C ASP A 31 31.30 -9.60 16.10
N ASP A 32 31.08 -8.94 17.24
CA ASP A 32 31.26 -7.49 17.37
C ASP A 32 32.72 -7.06 17.21
N GLU A 33 33.67 -7.79 17.80
CA GLU A 33 35.10 -7.55 17.68
C GLU A 33 35.56 -7.64 16.22
N ILE A 34 35.20 -8.71 15.51
CA ILE A 34 35.48 -8.90 14.08
C ILE A 34 34.92 -7.72 13.27
N ARG A 35 33.67 -7.32 13.56
CA ARG A 35 33.03 -6.19 12.89
C ARG A 35 33.75 -4.87 13.15
N ILE A 36 34.10 -4.58 14.41
CA ILE A 36 34.78 -3.33 14.78
C ILE A 36 36.19 -3.29 14.17
N GLU A 37 36.90 -4.41 14.13
CA GLU A 37 38.20 -4.52 13.47
C GLU A 37 38.09 -4.21 11.98
N PHE A 38 37.14 -4.85 11.29
CA PHE A 38 36.85 -4.55 9.88
C PHE A 38 36.53 -3.06 9.66
N LEU A 39 35.71 -2.45 10.53
CA LEU A 39 35.39 -1.02 10.42
C LEU A 39 36.62 -0.13 10.62
N LYS A 40 37.47 -0.43 11.61
CA LYS A 40 38.70 0.32 11.89
C LYS A 40 39.73 0.20 10.77
N GLN A 41 39.76 -0.91 10.04
CA GLN A 41 40.62 -1.08 8.87
C GLN A 41 40.17 -0.24 7.67
N ASN A 42 38.86 0.02 7.54
CA ASN A 42 38.28 0.70 6.37
C ASN A 42 37.89 2.17 6.63
N ILE A 43 37.78 2.58 7.89
CA ILE A 43 37.29 3.91 8.28
C ILE A 43 38.27 4.53 9.27
N LYS A 44 38.71 5.76 8.95
CA LYS A 44 39.73 6.48 9.72
C LYS A 44 39.35 6.70 11.19
N ASN A 45 38.10 7.05 11.46
CA ASN A 45 37.59 7.32 12.80
C ASN A 45 36.31 6.52 13.04
N VAL A 46 36.32 5.64 14.05
CA VAL A 46 35.15 4.84 14.45
C VAL A 46 34.80 5.16 15.90
N ASP A 47 33.73 5.92 16.09
CA ASP A 47 33.17 6.21 17.42
C ASP A 47 32.08 5.19 17.76
N VAL A 48 32.23 4.50 18.89
CA VAL A 48 31.26 3.52 19.39
C VAL A 48 30.56 4.11 20.62
N ILE A 49 29.24 4.22 20.56
CA ILE A 49 28.41 4.66 21.68
C ILE A 49 27.33 3.61 21.95
N TRP A 50 27.24 3.15 23.19
CA TRP A 50 26.27 2.13 23.55
C TRP A 50 24.85 2.69 23.63
N GLU A 51 23.88 1.88 23.24
CA GLU A 51 22.47 2.25 23.31
C GLU A 51 22.04 2.63 24.74
N CYS A 52 22.50 1.90 25.75
CA CYS A 52 22.19 2.20 27.15
C CYS A 52 22.77 3.55 27.61
N GLU A 53 23.89 3.98 27.01
CA GLU A 53 24.51 5.28 27.25
C GLU A 53 23.71 6.40 26.58
N ILE A 54 23.32 6.23 25.32
CA ILE A 54 22.42 7.16 24.62
C ILE A 54 21.12 7.34 25.40
N ARG A 55 20.49 6.24 25.84
CA ARG A 55 19.26 6.28 26.66
C ARG A 55 19.48 7.09 27.94
N ARG A 56 20.63 6.94 28.60
CA ARG A 56 20.99 7.72 29.80
C ARG A 56 21.21 9.20 29.49
N MET A 57 21.89 9.52 28.39
CA MET A 57 22.12 10.89 27.94
C MET A 57 20.80 11.60 27.60
N LEU A 58 19.87 10.92 26.93
CA LEU A 58 18.53 11.45 26.61
C LEU A 58 17.69 11.76 27.86
N ARG A 59 17.85 10.99 28.94
CA ARG A 59 17.18 11.27 30.23
C ARG A 59 17.72 12.54 30.88
N ARG A 60 19.03 12.79 30.77
CA ARG A 60 19.69 13.91 31.46
C ARG A 60 19.75 15.20 30.63
N ASN A 61 19.78 15.11 29.30
CA ASN A 61 20.01 16.26 28.41
C ASN A 61 18.76 16.63 27.59
N LYS A 62 18.10 17.73 27.96
CA LYS A 62 16.91 18.24 27.26
C LYS A 62 17.21 18.66 25.81
N LYS A 63 18.39 19.22 25.53
CA LYS A 63 18.81 19.63 24.17
C LYS A 63 18.96 18.41 23.26
N MET A 64 19.61 17.36 23.75
CA MET A 64 19.75 16.09 23.03
C MET A 64 18.38 15.48 22.75
N ARG A 65 17.48 15.46 23.74
CA ARG A 65 16.12 14.95 23.58
C ARG A 65 15.33 15.70 22.49
N LYS A 66 15.40 17.03 22.49
CA LYS A 66 14.76 17.86 21.45
C LYS A 66 15.37 17.61 20.06
N ALA A 67 16.69 17.48 19.98
CA ALA A 67 17.37 17.17 18.71
C ALA A 67 16.95 15.80 18.14
N PHE A 68 16.89 14.76 18.98
CA PHE A 68 16.43 13.43 18.57
C PHE A 68 14.96 13.43 18.16
N ALA A 69 14.09 14.15 18.88
CA ALA A 69 12.67 14.25 18.56
C ALA A 69 12.42 14.96 17.22
N ASN A 70 13.26 15.95 16.88
CA ASN A 70 13.14 16.73 15.65
C ASN A 70 13.90 16.11 14.46
N TYR A 71 14.68 15.05 14.67
CA TYR A 71 15.44 14.42 13.59
C TYR A 71 14.50 13.58 12.71
N HIS A 72 14.17 14.08 11.53
CA HIS A 72 13.20 13.45 10.64
C HIS A 72 13.68 12.11 10.05
N ASN A 73 15.00 11.93 9.89
CA ASN A 73 15.56 10.69 9.34
C ASN A 73 15.72 9.63 10.44
N LYS A 74 14.76 8.72 10.58
CA LYS A 74 14.80 7.65 11.60
C LYS A 74 15.81 6.51 11.34
N GLY A 75 16.95 6.79 10.70
CA GLY A 75 18.04 5.83 10.49
C GLY A 75 18.02 5.13 9.12
N PRO A 76 18.36 3.83 9.04
CA PRO A 76 18.36 3.06 7.78
C PRO A 76 17.02 3.02 7.03
N ILE A 77 17.06 2.48 5.81
CA ILE A 77 15.86 2.12 5.05
C ILE A 77 15.26 0.87 5.70
N LYS A 78 13.99 0.96 6.10
CA LYS A 78 13.14 -0.22 6.37
C LYS A 78 12.31 -0.45 5.12
N ILE A 79 12.58 -1.53 4.38
CA ILE A 79 11.89 -1.79 3.09
C ILE A 79 10.37 -1.92 3.28
N ARG A 80 9.90 -2.37 4.44
CA ARG A 80 8.46 -2.44 4.74
C ARG A 80 7.79 -1.07 4.77
N ASP A 81 8.52 0.02 5.02
CA ASP A 81 7.98 1.37 5.10
C ASP A 81 7.47 1.90 3.74
N CYS A 82 7.96 1.34 2.62
CA CYS A 82 7.44 1.65 1.29
C CYS A 82 6.37 0.67 0.78
N TYR A 83 6.08 -0.41 1.54
CA TYR A 83 5.16 -1.44 1.10
C TYR A 83 3.70 -1.10 1.47
N PHE A 84 2.96 -0.64 0.47
CA PHE A 84 1.55 -0.29 0.59
C PHE A 84 0.66 -1.14 -0.34
N GLY A 85 -0.63 -1.21 -0.03
CA GLY A 85 -1.62 -1.84 -0.90
C GLY A 85 -2.06 -0.94 -2.07
N GLY A 86 -3.24 -1.23 -2.62
CA GLY A 86 -3.92 -0.36 -3.58
C GLY A 86 -4.49 0.90 -2.94
N ARG A 87 -4.85 1.87 -3.79
CA ARG A 87 -5.62 3.05 -3.39
C ARG A 87 -7.10 2.66 -3.32
N THR A 88 -7.77 2.96 -2.22
CA THR A 88 -9.20 2.71 -2.08
C THR A 88 -9.86 3.84 -1.32
N GLY A 89 -10.98 4.35 -1.83
CA GLY A 89 -11.82 5.30 -1.11
C GLY A 89 -12.64 6.22 -2.01
N PRO A 90 -13.67 6.87 -1.44
CA PRO A 90 -14.43 7.90 -2.11
C PRO A 90 -13.58 9.17 -2.29
N VAL A 91 -13.68 9.78 -3.47
CA VAL A 91 -13.26 11.16 -3.72
C VAL A 91 -14.45 12.10 -3.52
N GLN A 92 -15.65 11.64 -3.87
CA GLN A 92 -16.92 12.29 -3.57
C GLN A 92 -17.82 11.35 -2.76
N LEU A 93 -18.68 11.93 -1.91
CA LEU A 93 -19.61 11.17 -1.08
C LEU A 93 -20.94 10.89 -1.78
N HIS A 94 -21.35 11.73 -2.72
CA HIS A 94 -22.60 11.59 -3.46
C HIS A 94 -22.47 12.23 -4.84
N PHE A 95 -22.99 11.55 -5.85
CA PHE A 95 -23.13 12.09 -7.20
C PHE A 95 -24.36 11.46 -7.87
N GLU A 96 -25.25 12.30 -8.37
CA GLU A 96 -26.43 11.91 -9.14
C GLU A 96 -26.28 12.47 -10.55
N ALA A 97 -26.30 11.60 -11.56
CA ALA A 97 -26.07 12.00 -12.94
C ALA A 97 -27.29 12.76 -13.49
N ASP A 98 -27.05 13.95 -14.05
CA ASP A 98 -28.04 14.57 -14.93
C ASP A 98 -28.09 13.76 -16.23
N ASN A 99 -29.21 13.09 -16.50
CA ASN A 99 -29.39 12.23 -17.68
C ASN A 99 -29.08 12.92 -19.02
N MET A 100 -29.11 14.26 -19.06
CA MET A 100 -28.83 15.03 -20.27
C MET A 100 -27.38 15.50 -20.37
N LYS A 101 -26.60 15.43 -19.28
CA LYS A 101 -25.26 16.03 -19.20
C LYS A 101 -24.17 15.08 -18.76
N ASP A 102 -24.47 14.11 -17.90
CA ASP A 102 -23.49 13.28 -17.22
C ASP A 102 -23.70 11.79 -17.53
N GLU A 103 -22.61 11.08 -17.74
CA GLU A 103 -22.55 9.60 -17.73
C GLU A 103 -21.57 9.14 -16.64
N ILE A 104 -21.94 8.09 -15.90
CA ILE A 104 -21.09 7.48 -14.88
C ILE A 104 -20.50 6.19 -15.42
N SER A 105 -19.17 6.15 -15.51
CA SER A 105 -18.40 4.98 -15.95
C SER A 105 -17.71 4.31 -14.77
N TYR A 106 -17.93 2.99 -14.62
CA TYR A 106 -17.20 2.15 -13.68
C TYR A 106 -16.33 1.15 -14.43
N LEU A 107 -15.02 1.39 -14.41
CA LEU A 107 -14.04 0.58 -15.14
C LEU A 107 -13.13 -0.18 -14.16
N ASP A 108 -12.84 -1.43 -14.49
CA ASP A 108 -11.97 -2.34 -13.74
C ASP A 108 -10.85 -2.87 -14.65
N PHE A 109 -9.62 -2.96 -14.14
CA PHE A 109 -8.51 -3.54 -14.88
C PHE A 109 -8.61 -5.06 -14.93
N ASN A 110 -8.61 -5.62 -16.13
CA ASN A 110 -8.57 -7.07 -16.36
C ASN A 110 -7.30 -7.70 -15.76
N SER A 111 -7.40 -8.18 -14.52
CA SER A 111 -6.27 -8.80 -13.78
C SER A 111 -5.08 -7.84 -13.61
N LEU A 112 -5.29 -6.70 -12.92
CA LEU A 112 -4.26 -5.67 -12.72
C LEU A 112 -2.91 -6.23 -12.26
N TYR A 113 -2.87 -6.98 -11.16
CA TYR A 113 -1.61 -7.47 -10.60
C TYR A 113 -0.89 -8.44 -11.55
N PRO A 114 -1.53 -9.47 -12.13
CA PRO A 114 -0.92 -10.28 -13.17
C PRO A 114 -0.37 -9.48 -14.35
N ALA A 115 -1.14 -8.51 -14.87
CA ALA A 115 -0.72 -7.67 -15.97
C ALA A 115 0.48 -6.78 -15.60
N THR A 116 0.52 -6.29 -14.36
CA THR A 116 1.66 -5.54 -13.83
C THR A 116 2.88 -6.44 -13.75
N ILE A 117 2.77 -7.63 -13.14
CA ILE A 117 3.88 -8.56 -12.97
C ILE A 117 4.47 -9.01 -14.31
N SER A 118 3.63 -9.24 -15.33
CA SER A 118 4.10 -9.70 -16.65
C SER A 118 4.81 -8.62 -17.49
N THR A 119 4.67 -7.35 -17.14
CA THR A 119 5.19 -6.21 -17.93
C THR A 119 6.16 -5.33 -17.14
N THR A 120 6.38 -5.64 -15.86
CA THR A 120 7.26 -4.88 -14.99
C THR A 120 8.59 -5.60 -14.88
N SER A 121 9.68 -4.83 -15.01
CA SER A 121 11.01 -5.32 -14.70
C SER A 121 11.25 -5.33 -13.18
N PHE A 122 11.74 -6.45 -12.66
CA PHE A 122 12.00 -6.64 -11.23
C PHE A 122 13.50 -6.59 -10.91
N PRO A 123 13.88 -6.05 -9.74
CA PRO A 123 15.28 -6.07 -9.32
C PRO A 123 15.71 -7.49 -8.97
N VAL A 124 16.93 -7.87 -9.36
CA VAL A 124 17.53 -9.17 -9.03
C VAL A 124 18.91 -9.00 -8.40
N GLY A 125 19.26 -9.90 -7.48
CA GLY A 125 20.50 -9.83 -6.70
C GLY A 125 20.40 -8.90 -5.48
N HIS A 126 21.55 -8.67 -4.84
CA HIS A 126 21.63 -7.83 -3.64
C HIS A 126 21.79 -6.35 -4.01
N PRO A 127 21.14 -5.43 -3.28
CA PRO A 127 21.29 -4.01 -3.54
C PRO A 127 22.63 -3.47 -3.05
N LYS A 128 23.13 -2.45 -3.74
CA LYS A 128 24.21 -1.58 -3.26
C LYS A 128 23.63 -0.51 -2.35
N VAL A 129 24.22 -0.37 -1.15
CA VAL A 129 23.77 0.60 -0.16
C VAL A 129 24.52 1.91 -0.34
N HIS A 130 23.78 2.99 -0.58
CA HIS A 130 24.29 4.35 -0.64
C HIS A 130 23.86 5.12 0.60
N VAL A 131 24.82 5.73 1.30
CA VAL A 131 24.57 6.57 2.47
C VAL A 131 25.14 7.95 2.21
N VAL A 132 24.26 8.96 2.19
CA VAL A 132 24.63 10.33 1.82
C VAL A 132 25.19 11.06 3.06
N PRO A 133 26.42 11.60 3.00
CA PRO A 133 27.00 12.41 4.06
C PRO A 133 26.11 13.63 4.37
N LEU A 134 26.04 14.05 5.63
CA LEU A 134 25.15 15.14 6.07
C LEU A 134 25.32 16.43 5.25
N ALA A 135 26.56 16.75 4.85
CA ALA A 135 26.88 17.93 4.05
C ALA A 135 26.29 17.90 2.63
N GLU A 136 25.99 16.71 2.10
CA GLU A 136 25.52 16.47 0.73
C GLU A 136 24.02 16.12 0.68
N GLN A 137 23.33 16.09 1.83
CA GLN A 137 21.93 15.67 1.86
C GLN A 137 20.98 16.67 1.21
N ASN A 138 21.32 17.96 1.17
CA ASN A 138 20.44 18.96 0.56
C ASN A 138 20.51 18.84 -0.97
N VAL A 139 19.35 18.64 -1.59
CA VAL A 139 19.21 18.46 -3.04
C VAL A 139 18.01 19.26 -3.54
N TYR A 140 17.90 19.43 -4.87
CA TYR A 140 16.74 20.05 -5.49
C TYR A 140 16.27 19.21 -6.68
N TRP A 141 15.51 18.15 -6.40
CA TRP A 141 14.98 17.29 -7.44
C TRP A 141 13.54 17.67 -7.76
N THR A 142 13.29 17.98 -9.03
CA THR A 142 11.98 18.41 -9.54
C THR A 142 11.58 17.66 -10.80
N ARG A 143 12.47 16.82 -11.34
CA ARG A 143 12.26 16.02 -12.54
C ARG A 143 12.81 14.62 -12.35
N SER A 144 12.24 13.66 -13.09
CA SER A 144 12.57 12.24 -12.95
C SER A 144 14.05 11.94 -13.17
N GLU A 145 14.72 12.69 -14.04
CA GLU A 145 16.14 12.49 -14.40
C GLU A 145 17.10 12.89 -13.28
N HIS A 146 16.61 13.62 -12.27
CA HIS A 146 17.41 13.97 -11.10
C HIS A 146 17.55 12.80 -10.11
N ILE A 147 16.82 11.71 -10.29
CA ILE A 147 16.89 10.53 -9.42
C ILE A 147 18.18 9.76 -9.74
N PRO A 148 19.14 9.68 -8.80
CA PRO A 148 20.47 9.15 -9.10
C PRO A 148 20.55 7.62 -9.15
N TYR A 149 19.58 6.93 -8.54
CA TYR A 149 19.62 5.48 -8.35
C TYR A 149 18.28 4.82 -8.66
N LYS A 150 18.33 3.69 -9.38
CA LYS A 150 17.15 2.84 -9.60
C LYS A 150 17.03 1.83 -8.47
N GLY A 151 15.93 1.90 -7.71
CA GLY A 151 15.73 1.05 -6.53
C GLY A 151 14.89 1.72 -5.44
N ILE A 152 15.27 1.59 -4.18
CA ILE A 152 14.52 2.15 -3.06
C ILE A 152 15.27 3.35 -2.49
N LEU A 153 14.61 4.50 -2.42
CA LEU A 153 15.21 5.74 -1.94
C LEU A 153 14.54 6.24 -0.67
N LYS A 154 15.33 6.85 0.21
CA LYS A 154 14.88 7.59 1.38
C LYS A 154 15.15 9.07 1.18
N VAL A 155 14.09 9.85 1.09
CA VAL A 155 14.12 11.27 0.71
C VAL A 155 13.21 12.10 1.60
N PHE A 156 13.47 13.40 1.73
CA PHE A 156 12.48 14.36 2.22
C PHE A 156 11.70 14.87 1.01
N LEU A 157 10.41 14.53 0.99
CA LEU A 157 9.51 14.78 -0.12
C LEU A 157 8.58 15.93 0.24
N LEU A 158 8.40 16.85 -0.70
CA LEU A 158 7.50 17.99 -0.61
C LEU A 158 6.48 17.93 -1.76
N PRO A 159 5.19 17.69 -1.46
CA PRO A 159 4.15 17.73 -2.49
C PRO A 159 3.90 19.13 -3.05
N PRO A 160 3.31 19.25 -4.25
CA PRO A 160 2.76 20.52 -4.71
C PRO A 160 1.60 20.98 -3.81
N PRO A 161 1.29 22.29 -3.77
CA PRO A 161 0.23 22.83 -2.91
C PRO A 161 -1.17 22.38 -3.34
N GLN A 162 -1.36 22.11 -4.63
CA GLN A 162 -2.62 21.68 -5.22
C GLN A 162 -2.35 20.55 -6.20
N LEU A 163 -3.05 19.43 -6.03
CA LEU A 163 -3.00 18.27 -6.91
C LEU A 163 -4.22 17.40 -6.65
N GLU A 164 -5.01 17.15 -7.70
CA GLU A 164 -6.28 16.41 -7.58
C GLU A 164 -6.06 14.93 -7.24
N VAL A 165 -5.01 14.33 -7.82
CA VAL A 165 -4.67 12.92 -7.60
C VAL A 165 -3.25 12.81 -7.01
N PRO A 166 -3.10 12.84 -5.68
CA PRO A 166 -1.77 12.76 -5.07
C PRO A 166 -1.10 11.40 -5.32
N VAL A 167 0.24 11.36 -5.34
CA VAL A 167 1.00 10.20 -5.84
C VAL A 167 1.48 9.31 -4.69
N ILE A 168 2.25 9.87 -3.77
CA ILE A 168 3.00 9.09 -2.79
C ILE A 168 2.12 8.72 -1.58
N PRO A 169 1.94 7.43 -1.30
CA PRO A 169 1.28 6.97 -0.09
C PRO A 169 2.14 7.22 1.15
N VAL A 170 1.49 7.47 2.28
CA VAL A 170 2.14 7.53 3.59
C VAL A 170 1.18 7.04 4.68
N LYS A 171 1.73 6.44 5.73
CA LYS A 171 0.97 6.10 6.94
C LYS A 171 1.19 7.14 8.03
N PHE A 172 0.12 7.82 8.43
CA PHE A 172 0.09 8.68 9.61
C PHE A 172 -0.97 8.15 10.58
N ASP A 173 -0.59 7.95 11.84
CA ASP A 173 -1.47 7.38 12.88
C ASP A 173 -2.17 6.08 12.42
N GLU A 174 -1.41 5.16 11.83
CA GLU A 174 -1.89 3.90 11.24
C GLU A 174 -2.86 4.02 10.04
N ARG A 175 -3.16 5.25 9.59
CA ARG A 175 -4.03 5.52 8.44
C ARG A 175 -3.20 5.64 7.18
N LEU A 176 -3.54 4.87 6.14
CA LEU A 176 -2.97 5.03 4.81
C LEU A 176 -3.60 6.25 4.12
N LEU A 177 -2.78 7.24 3.79
CA LEU A 177 -3.20 8.50 3.22
C LEU A 177 -2.38 8.83 1.96
N PHE A 178 -2.92 9.72 1.14
CA PHE A 178 -2.24 10.37 0.02
C PHE A 178 -2.31 11.90 0.20
N PRO A 179 -1.63 12.48 1.20
CA PRO A 179 -1.80 13.88 1.57
C PRO A 179 -0.87 14.81 0.78
N LEU A 180 -1.28 16.08 0.63
CA LEU A 180 -0.41 17.16 0.14
C LEU A 180 0.30 17.94 1.27
N CYS A 181 -0.07 17.67 2.52
CA CYS A 181 0.53 18.26 3.71
C CYS A 181 0.47 17.29 4.90
N ARG A 182 1.63 16.93 5.44
CA ARG A 182 1.76 16.11 6.66
C ARG A 182 1.01 16.74 7.83
N LYS A 183 1.24 18.03 8.11
CA LYS A 183 0.65 18.69 9.27
C LYS A 183 -0.88 18.77 9.18
N CYS A 184 -1.45 19.01 8.00
CA CYS A 184 -2.91 18.96 7.80
C CYS A 184 -3.47 17.56 8.08
N ALA A 185 -2.83 16.51 7.56
CA ALA A 185 -3.26 15.13 7.75
C ALA A 185 -3.26 14.67 9.23
N LEU A 186 -2.34 15.23 10.03
CA LEU A 186 -2.25 15.01 11.47
C LEU A 186 -3.25 15.87 12.27
N ASN A 187 -3.45 17.13 11.88
CA ASN A 187 -4.38 18.04 12.56
C ASN A 187 -5.85 17.68 12.32
N TYR A 188 -6.18 17.05 11.18
CA TYR A 188 -7.54 16.67 10.80
C TYR A 188 -7.64 15.16 10.55
N PRO A 189 -7.52 14.33 11.61
CA PRO A 189 -7.40 12.89 11.45
C PRO A 189 -8.69 12.22 10.92
N THR A 190 -9.84 12.84 11.14
CA THR A 190 -11.16 12.39 10.65
C THR A 190 -11.59 13.15 9.39
N GLY A 191 -10.68 13.89 8.75
CA GLY A 191 -11.00 14.84 7.69
C GLY A 191 -11.51 16.18 8.22
N ALA A 192 -11.63 17.14 7.31
CA ALA A 192 -12.26 18.43 7.56
C ALA A 192 -12.85 18.97 6.24
N HIS A 193 -14.09 19.45 6.27
CA HIS A 193 -14.76 20.01 5.08
C HIS A 193 -14.71 21.55 5.11
N ILE A 194 -13.51 22.12 4.97
CA ILE A 194 -13.32 23.57 4.98
C ILE A 194 -13.50 24.08 3.54
N LYS A 195 -14.61 24.79 3.27
CA LYS A 195 -14.75 25.53 2.00
C LYS A 195 -13.62 26.55 1.88
N ASP A 196 -13.03 26.66 0.70
CA ASP A 196 -11.93 27.59 0.38
C ASP A 196 -10.68 27.42 1.27
N TYR A 197 -10.40 26.17 1.69
CA TYR A 197 -9.22 25.87 2.49
C TYR A 197 -7.93 26.14 1.75
N HIS A 198 -7.09 26.99 2.35
CA HIS A 198 -5.71 27.19 1.94
C HIS A 198 -4.80 26.71 3.08
N CYS A 199 -3.90 25.78 2.77
CA CYS A 199 -2.95 25.26 3.76
C CYS A 199 -1.97 26.37 4.18
N PRO A 200 -1.92 26.78 5.46
CA PRO A 200 -1.03 27.85 5.93
C PRO A 200 0.37 27.33 6.33
N HIS A 201 0.60 26.03 6.25
CA HIS A 201 1.82 25.39 6.72
C HIS A 201 2.99 25.62 5.75
N GLU A 202 4.17 25.82 6.33
CA GLU A 202 5.43 25.99 5.60
C GLU A 202 5.91 24.67 4.96
N GLU A 203 6.89 24.75 4.06
CA GLU A 203 7.40 23.57 3.33
C GLU A 203 7.87 22.43 4.25
N GLU A 204 8.58 22.75 5.34
CA GLU A 204 9.08 21.75 6.29
C GLU A 204 7.95 21.05 7.06
N GLU A 205 6.83 21.74 7.28
CA GLU A 205 5.65 21.22 7.94
C GLU A 205 4.78 20.39 6.98
N ARG A 206 4.76 20.77 5.70
CA ARG A 206 4.04 20.09 4.63
C ARG A 206 4.71 18.79 4.21
N GLY A 207 6.03 18.80 4.05
CA GLY A 207 6.81 17.65 3.60
C GLY A 207 7.01 16.58 4.66
N TRP A 208 7.58 15.45 4.28
CA TRP A 208 7.94 14.36 5.19
C TRP A 208 9.09 13.52 4.64
N VAL A 209 9.73 12.75 5.53
CA VAL A 209 10.69 11.73 5.10
C VAL A 209 9.92 10.52 4.60
N SER A 210 10.08 10.22 3.32
CA SER A 210 9.48 9.07 2.66
C SER A 210 10.56 8.07 2.28
N THR A 211 10.26 6.78 2.47
CA THR A 211 10.95 5.69 1.79
C THR A 211 10.04 5.28 0.64
N CYS A 212 10.54 5.28 -0.59
CA CYS A 212 9.72 5.01 -1.78
C CYS A 212 10.53 4.29 -2.87
N THR A 213 9.82 3.65 -3.79
CA THR A 213 10.43 3.07 -5.00
C THR A 213 10.81 4.18 -5.97
N SER A 214 11.84 3.97 -6.78
CA SER A 214 12.24 4.95 -7.80
C SER A 214 11.10 5.23 -8.78
N ILE A 215 10.33 4.21 -9.19
CA ILE A 215 9.19 4.36 -10.11
C ILE A 215 8.06 5.26 -9.55
N GLU A 216 7.78 5.20 -8.24
CA GLU A 216 6.80 6.08 -7.63
C GLU A 216 7.36 7.49 -7.45
N LEU A 217 8.66 7.61 -7.15
CA LEU A 217 9.33 8.89 -7.04
C LEU A 217 9.39 9.61 -8.39
N GLU A 218 9.68 8.90 -9.48
CA GLU A 218 9.63 9.41 -10.86
C GLU A 218 8.25 10.02 -11.16
N GLU A 219 7.18 9.26 -10.92
CA GLU A 219 5.81 9.72 -11.14
C GLU A 219 5.43 10.90 -10.22
N ALA A 220 5.93 10.92 -8.98
CA ALA A 220 5.72 12.03 -8.07
C ALA A 220 6.39 13.32 -8.58
N LEU A 221 7.65 13.26 -9.01
CA LEU A 221 8.34 14.42 -9.58
C LEU A 221 7.64 14.92 -10.85
N ASN A 222 7.19 14.01 -11.72
CA ASN A 222 6.40 14.35 -12.91
C ASN A 222 5.05 15.01 -12.55
N SER A 223 4.49 14.70 -11.38
CA SER A 223 3.27 15.31 -10.83
C SER A 223 3.54 16.59 -10.00
N GLY A 224 4.75 17.16 -10.07
CA GLY A 224 5.10 18.43 -9.42
C GLY A 224 5.60 18.33 -7.97
N TYR A 225 5.90 17.13 -7.48
CA TYR A 225 6.58 16.97 -6.19
C TYR A 225 8.03 17.45 -6.28
N ARG A 226 8.62 17.80 -5.14
CA ARG A 226 10.03 18.16 -5.03
C ARG A 226 10.71 17.34 -3.95
N VAL A 227 11.96 16.95 -4.17
CA VAL A 227 12.83 16.40 -3.12
C VAL A 227 13.81 17.48 -2.70
N THR A 228 13.81 17.80 -1.41
CA THR A 228 14.72 18.79 -0.82
C THR A 228 15.89 18.16 -0.07
N ARG A 229 15.74 16.89 0.35
CA ARG A 229 16.83 16.14 0.99
C ARG A 229 16.88 14.69 0.53
N PHE A 230 18.08 14.18 0.28
CA PHE A 230 18.35 12.79 -0.06
C PHE A 230 19.21 12.15 1.02
N TYR A 231 18.76 11.03 1.60
CA TYR A 231 19.42 10.43 2.74
C TYR A 231 20.18 9.16 2.39
N ARG A 232 19.51 8.21 1.71
CA ARG A 232 20.03 6.86 1.44
C ARG A 232 19.33 6.26 0.23
N ALA A 233 20.00 5.33 -0.45
CA ALA A 233 19.39 4.49 -1.48
C ALA A 233 19.83 3.03 -1.34
N LEU A 234 18.95 2.12 -1.74
CA LEU A 234 19.24 0.74 -2.08
C LEU A 234 19.14 0.64 -3.61
N GLU A 235 20.28 0.71 -4.28
CA GLU A 235 20.37 0.61 -5.74
C GLU A 235 20.41 -0.86 -6.15
N TYR A 236 19.64 -1.21 -7.18
CA TYR A 236 19.74 -2.51 -7.83
C TYR A 236 20.31 -2.32 -9.23
N GLU A 237 21.45 -2.95 -9.50
CA GLU A 237 22.14 -2.82 -10.80
C GLU A 237 21.54 -3.77 -11.84
N LYS A 238 21.02 -4.92 -11.42
CA LYS A 238 20.45 -5.95 -12.30
C LYS A 238 18.93 -5.99 -12.21
N TRP A 239 18.30 -6.12 -13.36
CA TRP A 239 16.85 -6.10 -13.53
C TRP A 239 16.42 -7.16 -14.54
N ASP A 240 15.29 -7.82 -14.28
CA ASP A 240 14.74 -8.88 -15.11
C ASP A 240 13.26 -8.61 -15.44
N GLU A 241 12.97 -8.46 -16.72
CA GLU A 241 11.64 -8.23 -17.31
C GLU A 241 10.89 -9.53 -17.67
N HIS A 242 11.56 -10.68 -17.62
CA HIS A 242 11.01 -12.00 -17.94
C HIS A 242 10.76 -12.87 -16.70
N LEU A 243 11.25 -12.46 -15.52
CA LEU A 243 11.24 -13.21 -14.26
C LEU A 243 9.93 -13.96 -13.98
N PHE A 244 8.78 -13.31 -14.22
CA PHE A 244 7.46 -13.87 -13.96
C PHE A 244 6.59 -14.02 -15.21
N LYS A 245 7.11 -13.66 -16.39
CA LYS A 245 6.32 -13.61 -17.63
C LYS A 245 5.74 -14.97 -17.98
N ASN A 246 6.55 -16.03 -17.93
CA ASN A 246 6.12 -17.40 -18.23
C ASN A 246 5.10 -17.92 -17.20
N TYR A 247 5.30 -17.63 -15.91
CA TYR A 247 4.35 -17.99 -14.86
C TYR A 247 2.98 -17.34 -15.11
N VAL A 248 2.96 -16.03 -15.38
CA VAL A 248 1.71 -15.32 -15.68
C VAL A 248 1.08 -15.87 -16.95
N ALA A 249 1.87 -16.13 -17.99
CA ALA A 249 1.35 -16.63 -19.26
C ALA A 249 0.63 -17.98 -19.11
N GLU A 250 1.24 -18.93 -18.40
CA GLU A 250 0.68 -20.26 -18.14
C GLU A 250 -0.67 -20.18 -17.42
N PHE A 251 -0.70 -19.53 -16.25
CA PHE A 251 -1.94 -19.46 -15.45
C PHE A 251 -2.99 -18.51 -16.04
N MET A 252 -2.58 -17.52 -16.84
CA MET A 252 -3.53 -16.72 -17.63
C MET A 252 -4.15 -17.52 -18.76
N ALA A 253 -3.39 -18.37 -19.47
CA ALA A 253 -3.95 -19.26 -20.47
C ALA A 253 -5.02 -20.17 -19.86
N MET A 254 -4.71 -20.82 -18.73
CA MET A 254 -5.67 -21.65 -18.00
C MET A 254 -6.92 -20.86 -17.57
N LYS A 255 -6.74 -19.62 -17.10
CA LYS A 255 -7.86 -18.74 -16.71
C LYS A 255 -8.72 -18.35 -17.92
N ILE A 256 -8.12 -18.07 -19.07
CA ILE A 256 -8.82 -17.69 -20.30
C ILE A 256 -9.60 -18.90 -20.84
N HIS A 257 -8.95 -20.07 -20.96
CA HIS A 257 -9.60 -21.34 -21.33
C HIS A 257 -10.84 -21.60 -20.48
N ALA A 258 -10.69 -21.54 -19.16
CA ALA A 258 -11.78 -21.78 -18.21
C ALA A 258 -12.82 -20.64 -18.14
N SER A 259 -12.56 -19.47 -18.74
CA SER A 259 -13.55 -18.38 -18.83
C SER A 259 -14.39 -18.46 -20.11
N GLY A 260 -13.86 -19.10 -21.16
CA GLY A 260 -14.43 -19.02 -22.51
C GLY A 260 -14.16 -17.65 -23.16
N PHE A 261 -14.73 -17.44 -24.34
CA PHE A 261 -14.58 -16.18 -25.06
C PHE A 261 -15.33 -15.04 -24.36
N PRO A 262 -14.74 -13.82 -24.29
CA PRO A 262 -15.43 -12.64 -23.81
C PRO A 262 -16.72 -12.33 -24.59
N GLU A 263 -17.67 -11.68 -23.94
CA GLU A 263 -18.90 -11.21 -24.58
C GLU A 263 -18.58 -10.25 -25.74
N GLY A 264 -19.19 -10.46 -26.91
CA GLY A 264 -18.91 -9.72 -28.13
C GLY A 264 -17.81 -10.30 -29.03
N ILE A 265 -17.14 -11.38 -28.61
CA ILE A 265 -16.21 -12.14 -29.45
C ILE A 265 -16.92 -13.43 -29.90
N GLU A 266 -17.62 -13.33 -31.02
CA GLU A 266 -18.37 -14.45 -31.62
C GLU A 266 -17.93 -14.66 -33.08
N GLY A 267 -17.73 -15.93 -33.45
CA GLY A 267 -17.38 -16.32 -34.81
C GLY A 267 -15.89 -16.62 -35.00
N LYS A 268 -15.60 -17.51 -35.96
CA LYS A 268 -14.25 -18.07 -36.14
C LYS A 268 -13.15 -17.01 -36.28
N GLU A 269 -13.41 -15.95 -37.04
CA GLU A 269 -12.42 -14.90 -37.33
C GLU A 269 -12.11 -14.02 -36.11
N SER A 270 -13.13 -13.62 -35.35
CA SER A 270 -12.95 -12.78 -34.15
C SER A 270 -12.29 -13.56 -33.01
N GLU A 271 -12.63 -14.85 -32.87
CA GLU A 271 -12.00 -15.78 -31.93
C GLU A 271 -10.51 -16.01 -32.27
N GLU A 272 -10.20 -16.25 -33.54
CA GLU A 272 -8.82 -16.48 -34.00
C GLU A 272 -7.97 -15.21 -33.86
N LYS A 273 -8.55 -14.04 -34.15
CA LYS A 273 -7.93 -12.74 -33.88
C LYS A 273 -7.63 -12.56 -32.39
N PHE A 274 -8.58 -12.89 -31.51
CA PHE A 274 -8.37 -12.80 -30.06
C PHE A 274 -7.24 -13.71 -29.57
N ILE A 275 -7.19 -14.96 -30.04
CA ILE A 275 -6.13 -15.92 -29.72
C ILE A 275 -4.76 -15.40 -30.18
N LYS A 276 -4.69 -14.93 -31.43
CA LYS A 276 -3.46 -14.37 -32.00
C LYS A 276 -2.98 -13.15 -31.21
N GLU A 277 -3.88 -12.24 -30.84
CA GLU A 277 -3.54 -11.07 -30.03
C GLU A 277 -3.04 -11.46 -28.62
N CYS A 278 -3.58 -12.52 -28.02
CA CYS A 278 -3.10 -13.04 -26.72
C CYS A 278 -1.64 -13.51 -26.80
N GLU A 279 -1.28 -14.22 -27.87
CA GLU A 279 0.07 -14.71 -28.10
C GLU A 279 1.03 -13.56 -28.46
N GLU A 280 0.68 -12.71 -29.43
CA GLU A 280 1.54 -11.62 -29.91
C GLU A 280 1.82 -10.56 -28.84
N LYS A 281 0.80 -10.16 -28.07
CA LYS A 281 0.94 -9.08 -27.07
C LYS A 281 1.49 -9.57 -25.74
N PHE A 282 1.13 -10.78 -25.31
CA PHE A 282 1.37 -11.24 -23.94
C PHE A 282 2.14 -12.56 -23.85
N GLY A 283 2.38 -13.25 -24.97
CA GLY A 283 2.98 -14.58 -24.97
C GLY A 283 2.07 -15.65 -24.36
N ILE A 284 0.75 -15.42 -24.35
CA ILE A 284 -0.22 -16.34 -23.76
C ILE A 284 -0.74 -17.28 -24.85
N ASN A 285 -0.42 -18.56 -24.73
CA ASN A 285 -0.87 -19.58 -25.68
C ASN A 285 -2.32 -20.01 -25.36
N VAL A 286 -3.27 -19.56 -26.18
CA VAL A 286 -4.68 -19.90 -26.04
C VAL A 286 -5.09 -20.91 -27.12
N GLN A 287 -5.77 -21.98 -26.75
CA GLN A 287 -6.23 -23.02 -27.67
C GLN A 287 -7.75 -22.97 -27.73
N ARG A 288 -8.30 -22.86 -28.93
CA ARG A 288 -9.73 -22.72 -29.15
C ARG A 288 -10.52 -23.87 -28.56
N GLU A 289 -10.01 -25.08 -28.67
CA GLU A 289 -10.65 -26.32 -28.22
C GLU A 289 -10.78 -26.39 -26.69
N LYS A 290 -9.95 -25.63 -25.96
CA LYS A 290 -9.95 -25.57 -24.51
C LYS A 290 -10.82 -24.44 -23.95
N MET A 291 -11.44 -23.61 -24.80
CA MET A 291 -12.26 -22.45 -24.40
C MET A 291 -13.64 -22.89 -23.88
N VAL A 292 -13.65 -23.69 -22.82
CA VAL A 292 -14.85 -24.26 -22.20
C VAL A 292 -15.01 -23.66 -20.79
N PRO A 293 -16.13 -22.98 -20.49
CA PRO A 293 -16.36 -22.39 -19.19
C PRO A 293 -16.28 -23.42 -18.04
N ASP A 294 -15.32 -23.23 -17.14
CA ASP A 294 -15.11 -24.02 -15.92
C ASP A 294 -14.88 -23.08 -14.73
N LYS A 295 -15.88 -23.04 -13.83
CA LYS A 295 -15.84 -22.16 -12.65
C LYS A 295 -14.73 -22.55 -11.67
N ALA A 296 -14.45 -23.85 -11.50
CA ALA A 296 -13.46 -24.34 -10.55
C ALA A 296 -12.05 -24.06 -11.05
N MET A 297 -11.76 -24.40 -12.32
CA MET A 297 -10.46 -24.13 -12.92
C MET A 297 -10.18 -22.63 -13.05
N ARG A 298 -11.20 -21.82 -13.37
CA ARG A 298 -11.07 -20.35 -13.36
C ARG A 298 -10.71 -19.83 -11.97
N TYR A 299 -11.31 -20.39 -10.91
CA TYR A 299 -11.00 -20.01 -9.53
C TYR A 299 -9.56 -20.37 -9.16
N ILE A 300 -9.12 -21.61 -9.42
CA ILE A 300 -7.76 -22.09 -9.12
C ILE A 300 -6.72 -21.24 -9.86
N SER A 301 -6.92 -21.03 -11.16
CA SER A 301 -5.99 -20.25 -11.99
C SER A 301 -5.89 -18.80 -11.52
N LYS A 302 -7.04 -18.17 -11.17
CA LYS A 302 -7.06 -16.83 -10.57
C LYS A 302 -6.35 -16.79 -9.21
N LEU A 303 -6.49 -17.83 -8.39
CA LEU A 303 -5.82 -17.91 -7.10
C LEU A 303 -4.29 -17.98 -7.27
N MET A 304 -3.79 -18.80 -8.20
CA MET A 304 -2.34 -18.90 -8.47
C MET A 304 -1.76 -17.55 -8.89
N LEU A 305 -2.42 -16.89 -9.85
CA LEU A 305 -2.04 -15.56 -10.34
C LEU A 305 -1.94 -14.49 -9.25
N ASN A 306 -2.92 -14.45 -8.34
CA ASN A 306 -2.99 -13.42 -7.31
C ASN A 306 -2.18 -13.74 -6.05
N SER A 307 -1.88 -15.02 -5.79
CA SER A 307 -1.21 -15.44 -4.55
C SER A 307 0.31 -15.36 -4.64
N LEU A 308 0.88 -15.39 -5.86
CA LEU A 308 2.33 -15.42 -6.09
C LEU A 308 3.05 -14.26 -5.39
N TRP A 309 2.70 -13.01 -5.75
CA TRP A 309 3.41 -11.84 -5.24
C TRP A 309 3.15 -11.63 -3.74
N GLY A 310 1.99 -12.03 -3.24
CA GLY A 310 1.64 -11.94 -1.81
C GLY A 310 2.43 -12.94 -0.95
N ARG A 311 2.88 -14.06 -1.53
CA ARG A 311 3.70 -15.05 -0.83
C ARG A 311 5.06 -14.47 -0.41
N PHE A 312 5.66 -13.62 -1.23
CA PHE A 312 6.97 -13.02 -0.93
C PHE A 312 6.94 -11.98 0.20
N SER A 313 5.77 -11.49 0.61
CA SER A 313 5.61 -10.47 1.66
C SER A 313 4.89 -10.97 2.91
N LEU A 314 4.78 -12.29 3.10
CA LEU A 314 4.19 -12.87 4.30
C LEU A 314 4.75 -12.26 5.58
N ARG A 315 3.88 -12.08 6.57
CA ARG A 315 4.23 -11.48 7.86
C ARG A 315 4.87 -12.54 8.74
N ASN A 316 6.10 -12.29 9.16
CA ASN A 316 6.88 -13.22 9.98
C ASN A 316 6.72 -12.97 11.49
N GLY A 317 6.13 -11.82 11.88
CA GLY A 317 5.87 -11.42 13.26
C GLY A 317 4.40 -11.51 13.69
N LEU A 318 3.65 -12.48 13.15
CA LEU A 318 2.27 -12.69 13.58
C LEU A 318 2.19 -13.19 15.03
N SER A 319 1.11 -12.85 15.71
CA SER A 319 0.79 -13.39 17.02
C SER A 319 0.69 -14.92 16.95
N LYS A 320 1.25 -15.56 17.97
CA LYS A 320 1.21 -17.00 18.18
C LYS A 320 0.52 -17.26 19.52
N SER A 321 -0.11 -18.41 19.61
CA SER A 321 -0.79 -18.85 20.82
C SER A 321 -0.22 -20.19 21.26
N VAL A 322 0.01 -20.32 22.56
CA VAL A 322 0.46 -21.54 23.22
C VAL A 322 -0.48 -21.83 24.37
N ILE A 323 -0.88 -23.07 24.51
CA ILE A 323 -1.67 -23.55 25.64
C ILE A 323 -0.73 -24.37 26.50
N THR A 324 -0.60 -24.01 27.78
CA THR A 324 0.28 -24.69 28.71
C THR A 324 -0.34 -24.78 30.10
N ASP A 325 -0.11 -25.89 30.77
CA ASP A 325 -0.37 -26.14 32.18
C ASP A 325 0.93 -26.16 33.02
N SER A 326 2.09 -25.96 32.37
CA SER A 326 3.41 -26.00 33.00
C SER A 326 3.84 -24.62 33.51
N PRO A 327 4.05 -24.46 34.83
CA PRO A 327 4.59 -23.20 35.38
C PRO A 327 5.98 -22.87 34.84
N THR A 328 6.77 -23.88 34.49
CA THR A 328 8.12 -23.73 33.92
C THR A 328 8.04 -23.13 32.52
N GLU A 329 7.20 -23.71 31.65
CA GLU A 329 7.01 -23.20 30.28
C GLU A 329 6.44 -21.78 30.31
N LEU A 330 5.43 -21.52 31.15
CA LEU A 330 4.89 -20.17 31.35
C LEU A 330 5.98 -19.16 31.76
N ARG A 331 6.89 -19.56 32.65
CA ARG A 331 8.01 -18.73 33.09
C ARG A 331 9.01 -18.48 31.95
N GLU A 332 9.30 -19.48 31.12
CA GLU A 332 10.15 -19.32 29.95
C GLU A 332 9.60 -18.26 28.99
N TYR A 333 8.31 -18.31 28.66
CA TYR A 333 7.66 -17.29 27.83
C TYR A 333 7.67 -15.91 28.50
N THR A 334 7.42 -15.83 29.80
CA THR A 334 7.35 -14.56 30.54
C THR A 334 8.71 -13.86 30.66
N LEU A 335 9.79 -14.63 30.78
CA LEU A 335 11.16 -14.12 30.89
C LEU A 335 11.84 -13.94 29.52
N ASN A 336 11.23 -14.40 28.44
CA ASN A 336 11.81 -14.29 27.11
C ASN A 336 11.74 -12.84 26.57
N GLU A 337 12.88 -12.14 26.60
CA GLU A 337 12.95 -10.76 26.12
C GLU A 337 12.80 -10.62 24.60
N SER A 338 12.83 -11.70 23.82
CA SER A 338 12.64 -11.66 22.37
C SER A 338 11.18 -11.56 21.94
N ILE A 339 10.25 -11.79 22.86
CA ILE A 339 8.80 -11.77 22.61
C ILE A 339 8.09 -10.74 23.49
N GLU A 340 6.89 -10.37 23.08
CA GLU A 340 5.96 -9.52 23.81
C GLU A 340 4.68 -10.33 24.05
N ILE A 341 4.39 -10.61 25.32
CA ILE A 341 3.13 -11.23 25.73
C ILE A 341 2.01 -10.21 25.55
N GLN A 342 0.96 -10.60 24.84
CA GLN A 342 -0.22 -9.79 24.60
C GLN A 342 -1.32 -10.10 25.60
N THR A 343 -1.63 -11.39 25.79
CA THR A 343 -2.64 -11.86 26.76
C THR A 343 -2.21 -13.16 27.42
N VAL A 344 -2.71 -13.37 28.64
CA VAL A 344 -2.62 -14.65 29.36
C VAL A 344 -4.01 -14.93 29.89
N ASP A 345 -4.71 -15.86 29.24
CA ASP A 345 -6.11 -16.16 29.50
C ASP A 345 -6.20 -17.51 30.23
N LYS A 346 -6.84 -17.54 31.39
CA LYS A 346 -7.05 -18.77 32.14
C LYS A 346 -8.15 -19.60 31.46
N LEU A 347 -7.82 -20.79 30.97
CA LEU A 347 -8.78 -21.70 30.34
C LEU A 347 -9.45 -22.62 31.36
N THR A 348 -8.65 -23.15 32.29
CA THR A 348 -9.08 -24.02 33.41
C THR A 348 -8.33 -23.60 34.68
N GLU A 349 -8.52 -24.31 35.81
CA GLU A 349 -7.76 -24.01 37.02
C GLU A 349 -6.24 -24.14 36.85
N GLU A 350 -5.79 -25.06 35.99
CA GLU A 350 -4.38 -25.42 35.81
C GLU A 350 -3.82 -25.02 34.45
N THR A 351 -4.66 -24.70 33.46
CA THR A 351 -4.25 -24.42 32.07
C THR A 351 -4.45 -22.95 31.69
N VAL A 352 -3.46 -22.38 31.03
CA VAL A 352 -3.49 -21.01 30.48
C VAL A 352 -3.27 -21.00 28.97
N LEU A 353 -3.93 -20.07 28.29
CA LEU A 353 -3.70 -19.68 26.91
C LEU A 353 -2.83 -18.42 26.90
N LEU A 354 -1.61 -18.53 26.42
CA LEU A 354 -0.69 -17.43 26.26
C LEU A 354 -0.68 -16.98 24.79
N THR A 355 -1.00 -15.71 24.55
CA THR A 355 -0.86 -15.10 23.23
C THR A 355 0.31 -14.14 23.24
N TYR A 356 1.26 -14.33 22.32
CA TYR A 356 2.49 -13.55 22.24
C TYR A 356 2.86 -13.22 20.80
N LYS A 357 3.69 -12.21 20.61
CA LYS A 357 4.29 -11.87 19.31
C LYS A 357 5.81 -11.69 19.46
N PRO A 358 6.63 -12.05 18.46
CA PRO A 358 8.05 -11.65 18.45
C PRO A 358 8.16 -10.12 18.42
N LYS A 359 9.10 -9.54 19.18
CA LYS A 359 9.40 -8.11 19.06
C LYS A 359 10.04 -7.85 17.69
N GLU A 360 9.79 -6.68 17.10
CA GLU A 360 10.21 -6.34 15.73
C GLU A 360 11.68 -6.63 15.43
N GLU A 361 12.56 -6.37 16.41
CA GLU A 361 14.00 -6.55 16.27
C GLU A 361 14.43 -8.02 16.20
N PHE A 362 13.62 -8.97 16.68
CA PHE A 362 13.93 -10.41 16.68
C PHE A 362 13.11 -11.20 15.66
N ILE A 363 12.39 -10.53 14.74
CA ILE A 363 11.68 -11.21 13.66
C ILE A 363 12.70 -11.76 12.66
N ILE A 364 12.66 -13.07 12.47
CA ILE A 364 13.42 -13.77 11.41
C ILE A 364 12.53 -13.87 10.18
N GLU A 365 13.05 -13.48 9.02
CA GLU A 365 12.30 -13.64 7.76
C GLU A 365 12.39 -15.07 7.23
N HIS A 366 11.30 -15.58 6.63
CA HIS A 366 11.35 -16.88 5.96
C HIS A 366 12.30 -16.83 4.75
N ASP A 367 12.96 -17.95 4.43
CA ASP A 367 13.88 -18.08 3.29
C ASP A 367 13.24 -17.75 1.94
N THR A 368 11.92 -17.90 1.83
CA THR A 368 11.15 -17.55 0.62
C THR A 368 10.63 -16.11 0.63
N SER A 369 10.93 -15.31 1.65
CA SER A 369 10.48 -13.92 1.75
C SER A 369 11.34 -13.02 0.87
N ASN A 370 10.69 -12.23 0.04
CA ASN A 370 11.34 -11.15 -0.68
C ASN A 370 10.35 -10.00 -0.88
N ILE A 371 10.26 -9.14 0.13
CA ILE A 371 9.31 -8.02 0.11
C ILE A 371 9.54 -7.06 -1.06
N VAL A 372 10.74 -7.00 -1.63
CA VAL A 372 11.06 -6.11 -2.75
C VAL A 372 10.22 -6.46 -3.98
N ILE A 373 9.97 -7.75 -4.23
CA ILE A 373 9.11 -8.22 -5.33
C ILE A 373 7.68 -7.74 -5.13
N SER A 374 7.12 -7.95 -3.94
CA SER A 374 5.76 -7.53 -3.60
C SER A 374 5.61 -6.01 -3.61
N LEU A 375 6.61 -5.30 -3.09
CA LEU A 375 6.71 -3.84 -3.14
C LEU A 375 6.64 -3.35 -4.57
N TRP A 376 7.53 -3.82 -5.44
CA TRP A 376 7.60 -3.38 -6.83
C TRP A 376 6.30 -3.66 -7.59
N THR A 377 5.72 -4.84 -7.37
CA THR A 377 4.40 -5.22 -7.90
C THR A 377 3.33 -4.21 -7.50
N THR A 378 3.22 -3.89 -6.20
CA THR A 378 2.18 -2.97 -5.71
C THR A 378 2.42 -1.52 -6.15
N SER A 379 3.67 -1.06 -6.19
CA SER A 379 4.03 0.26 -6.67
C SER A 379 3.67 0.44 -8.16
N ALA A 380 4.04 -0.51 -9.01
CA ALA A 380 3.69 -0.48 -10.43
C ALA A 380 2.17 -0.58 -10.66
N ALA A 381 1.46 -1.40 -9.87
CA ALA A 381 -0.01 -1.49 -9.93
C ALA A 381 -0.68 -0.17 -9.51
N ARG A 382 -0.20 0.49 -8.44
CA ARG A 382 -0.67 1.82 -8.03
C ARG A 382 -0.45 2.86 -9.12
N ILE A 383 0.71 2.85 -9.79
CA ILE A 383 1.01 3.78 -10.89
C ILE A 383 0.05 3.58 -12.07
N ARG A 384 -0.33 2.34 -12.40
CA ARG A 384 -1.32 2.08 -13.46
C ARG A 384 -2.69 2.71 -13.14
N LEU A 385 -3.20 2.50 -11.93
CA LEU A 385 -4.45 3.15 -11.50
C LEU A 385 -4.31 4.67 -11.43
N LEU A 386 -3.18 5.17 -10.91
CA LEU A 386 -2.87 6.59 -10.83
C LEU A 386 -2.91 7.26 -12.20
N LYS A 387 -2.30 6.65 -13.23
CA LYS A 387 -2.32 7.18 -14.61
C LYS A 387 -3.72 7.22 -15.20
N ALA A 388 -4.56 6.21 -14.93
CA ALA A 388 -5.97 6.24 -15.33
C ALA A 388 -6.72 7.38 -14.61
N MET A 389 -6.51 7.55 -13.31
CA MET A 389 -7.08 8.65 -12.53
C MET A 389 -6.62 10.03 -13.02
N GLN A 390 -5.32 10.24 -13.25
CA GLN A 390 -4.77 11.48 -13.78
C GLN A 390 -5.36 11.80 -15.15
N LYS A 391 -5.52 10.80 -16.03
CA LYS A 391 -6.16 11.01 -17.34
C LYS A 391 -7.60 11.48 -17.21
N VAL A 392 -8.36 10.93 -16.27
CA VAL A 392 -9.72 11.40 -15.96
C VAL A 392 -9.70 12.82 -15.38
N ALA A 393 -8.84 13.09 -14.39
CA ALA A 393 -8.71 14.41 -13.76
C ALA A 393 -8.33 15.52 -14.76
N CYS A 394 -7.46 15.21 -15.72
CA CYS A 394 -7.07 16.16 -16.78
C CYS A 394 -8.11 16.30 -17.90
N SER A 395 -9.15 15.45 -17.93
CA SER A 395 -10.19 15.49 -18.97
C SER A 395 -11.26 16.53 -18.62
N PRO A 396 -11.58 17.48 -19.52
CA PRO A 396 -12.56 18.53 -19.23
C PRO A 396 -13.92 17.98 -18.80
N GLY A 397 -14.48 18.54 -17.73
CA GLY A 397 -15.81 18.18 -17.22
C GLY A 397 -15.89 16.80 -16.54
N CYS A 398 -14.79 16.05 -16.45
CA CYS A 398 -14.77 14.77 -15.76
C CYS A 398 -14.58 14.94 -14.24
N LYS A 399 -15.14 14.02 -13.45
CA LYS A 399 -15.03 14.01 -12.00
C LYS A 399 -14.79 12.60 -11.50
N ILE A 400 -13.71 12.38 -10.77
CA ILE A 400 -13.46 11.10 -10.11
C ILE A 400 -14.41 10.97 -8.91
N LEU A 401 -15.11 9.85 -8.82
CA LEU A 401 -16.07 9.58 -7.74
C LEU A 401 -15.47 8.64 -6.70
N TYR A 402 -14.85 7.55 -7.15
CA TYR A 402 -14.33 6.49 -6.30
C TYR A 402 -13.19 5.72 -6.97
N GLY A 403 -12.27 5.18 -6.17
CA GLY A 403 -11.29 4.20 -6.64
C GLY A 403 -11.20 3.03 -5.68
N ASP A 404 -10.93 1.83 -6.19
CA ASP A 404 -10.58 0.66 -5.38
C ASP A 404 -9.62 -0.25 -6.12
N THR A 405 -8.34 -0.16 -5.75
CA THR A 405 -7.21 -1.02 -6.14
C THR A 405 -6.95 -1.12 -7.64
N ASP A 406 -7.87 -1.74 -8.37
CA ASP A 406 -7.89 -2.04 -9.80
C ASP A 406 -9.06 -1.38 -10.54
N SER A 407 -9.91 -0.64 -9.83
CA SER A 407 -11.10 -0.04 -10.42
C SER A 407 -11.20 1.46 -10.17
N ILE A 408 -11.83 2.17 -11.12
CA ILE A 408 -12.12 3.60 -11.08
C ILE A 408 -13.57 3.87 -11.47
N LEU A 409 -14.26 4.66 -10.66
CA LEU A 409 -15.60 5.17 -10.92
C LEU A 409 -15.52 6.68 -11.09
N PHE A 410 -16.04 7.19 -12.19
CA PHE A 410 -15.99 8.61 -12.51
C PHE A 410 -17.20 9.04 -13.33
N ALA A 411 -17.54 10.32 -13.26
CA ALA A 411 -18.51 10.97 -14.12
C ALA A 411 -17.80 11.70 -15.27
N HIS A 412 -18.40 11.70 -16.45
CA HIS A 412 -17.93 12.47 -17.60
C HIS A 412 -19.12 13.03 -18.41
N PRO A 413 -18.89 14.08 -19.23
CA PRO A 413 -19.95 14.62 -20.06
C PRO A 413 -20.49 13.60 -21.07
N SER A 414 -21.82 13.51 -21.20
CA SER A 414 -22.49 12.57 -22.13
C SER A 414 -22.22 12.87 -23.60
N ASN A 415 -21.83 14.11 -23.92
CA ASN A 415 -21.47 14.53 -25.28
C ASN A 415 -20.00 14.24 -25.64
N MET A 416 -19.22 13.68 -24.71
CA MET A 416 -17.83 13.30 -24.94
C MET A 416 -17.67 11.79 -24.80
N ASN A 417 -16.77 11.23 -25.61
CA ASN A 417 -16.36 9.84 -25.45
C ASN A 417 -15.69 9.64 -24.08
N CYS A 418 -15.87 8.44 -23.52
CA CYS A 418 -15.19 8.05 -22.30
C CYS A 418 -13.67 8.32 -22.43
N PRO A 419 -13.05 9.03 -21.47
CA PRO A 419 -11.63 9.40 -21.53
C PRO A 419 -10.69 8.18 -21.44
N LEU A 420 -11.20 7.05 -20.97
CA LEU A 420 -10.44 5.81 -20.80
C LEU A 420 -10.84 4.80 -21.89
N GLN A 421 -9.84 4.19 -22.52
CA GLN A 421 -10.04 3.14 -23.51
C GLN A 421 -10.34 1.83 -22.80
N THR A 422 -11.34 1.10 -23.32
CA THR A 422 -11.73 -0.21 -22.81
C THR A 422 -11.33 -1.32 -23.77
N GLY A 423 -11.05 -2.51 -23.25
CA GLY A 423 -10.78 -3.68 -24.08
C GLY A 423 -10.78 -4.99 -23.28
N PRO A 424 -10.79 -6.14 -24.00
CA PRO A 424 -10.94 -7.46 -23.40
C PRO A 424 -9.63 -8.06 -22.88
N HIS A 425 -8.48 -7.44 -23.17
CA HIS A 425 -7.19 -8.05 -22.94
C HIS A 425 -6.64 -7.83 -21.53
N LEU A 426 -5.59 -8.58 -21.20
CA LEU A 426 -4.89 -8.50 -19.93
C LEU A 426 -4.37 -7.08 -19.66
N GLY A 427 -4.79 -6.50 -18.53
CA GLY A 427 -4.38 -5.16 -18.11
C GLY A 427 -5.10 -4.01 -18.81
N GLU A 428 -6.06 -4.28 -19.70
CA GLU A 428 -6.99 -3.27 -20.21
C GLU A 428 -8.13 -3.02 -19.23
N LEU A 429 -8.81 -1.89 -19.37
CA LEU A 429 -9.98 -1.55 -18.59
C LEU A 429 -11.24 -2.18 -19.21
N ALA A 430 -12.10 -2.76 -18.40
CA ALA A 430 -13.40 -3.28 -18.80
C ALA A 430 -14.51 -2.63 -17.98
N LYS A 431 -15.72 -2.53 -18.55
CA LYS A 431 -16.88 -2.03 -17.81
C LYS A 431 -17.33 -3.09 -16.80
N GLU A 432 -17.32 -2.75 -15.50
CA GLU A 432 -17.77 -3.65 -14.42
C GLU A 432 -19.26 -4.01 -14.58
N TYR A 433 -20.09 -3.05 -15.02
CA TYR A 433 -21.53 -3.22 -15.24
C TYR A 433 -21.91 -2.93 -16.70
N ALA A 434 -21.33 -3.67 -17.66
CA ALA A 434 -21.52 -3.42 -19.11
C ALA A 434 -22.98 -3.39 -19.60
N GLY A 435 -23.91 -4.05 -18.90
CA GLY A 435 -25.35 -4.07 -19.22
C GLY A 435 -26.20 -2.99 -18.51
N PHE A 436 -25.60 -2.13 -17.70
CA PHE A 436 -26.33 -1.15 -16.89
C PHE A 436 -25.80 0.28 -17.11
N SER A 437 -26.73 1.23 -17.08
CA SER A 437 -26.41 2.66 -16.98
C SER A 437 -26.46 3.08 -15.51
N ILE A 438 -25.33 3.47 -14.94
CA ILE A 438 -25.25 3.94 -13.55
C ILE A 438 -25.81 5.37 -13.50
N LYS A 439 -26.78 5.60 -12.61
CA LYS A 439 -27.49 6.89 -12.45
C LYS A 439 -27.10 7.63 -11.19
N GLU A 440 -26.79 6.91 -10.12
CA GLU A 440 -26.46 7.53 -8.85
C GLU A 440 -25.37 6.73 -8.13
N TYR A 441 -24.45 7.45 -7.52
CA TYR A 441 -23.38 6.93 -6.68
C TYR A 441 -23.42 7.57 -5.30
N VAL A 442 -23.25 6.74 -4.28
CA VAL A 442 -23.11 7.15 -2.87
C VAL A 442 -21.88 6.45 -2.30
N GLY A 443 -20.92 7.21 -1.76
CA GLY A 443 -19.72 6.70 -1.11
C GLY A 443 -19.67 7.10 0.36
N GLY A 444 -19.61 6.13 1.26
CA GLY A 444 -19.49 6.37 2.69
C GLY A 444 -18.07 6.24 3.23
N ALA A 445 -17.31 5.27 2.72
CA ALA A 445 -15.93 4.99 3.15
C ALA A 445 -15.21 4.06 2.15
N CYS A 446 -13.95 3.72 2.44
CA CYS A 446 -13.23 2.69 1.70
C CYS A 446 -14.02 1.37 1.72
N LYS A 447 -14.38 0.85 0.54
CA LYS A 447 -15.19 -0.38 0.36
C LYS A 447 -16.59 -0.30 0.99
N ALA A 448 -17.14 0.91 1.09
CA ALA A 448 -18.51 1.17 1.52
C ALA A 448 -19.17 2.16 0.54
N TYR A 449 -19.91 1.64 -0.44
CA TYR A 449 -20.59 2.43 -1.47
C TYR A 449 -21.89 1.79 -1.95
N ALA A 450 -22.75 2.61 -2.54
CA ALA A 450 -23.98 2.18 -3.19
C ALA A 450 -24.09 2.79 -4.60
N LEU A 451 -24.70 2.04 -5.51
CA LEU A 451 -24.97 2.44 -6.89
C LEU A 451 -26.46 2.22 -7.19
N ARG A 452 -27.10 3.18 -7.85
CA ARG A 452 -28.39 2.99 -8.52
C ARG A 452 -28.14 2.95 -10.02
N MET A 453 -28.70 1.96 -10.69
CA MET A 453 -28.44 1.70 -12.10
C MET A 453 -29.70 1.22 -12.82
N ILE A 454 -29.76 1.43 -14.14
CA ILE A 454 -30.87 1.00 -14.99
C ILE A 454 -30.34 -0.02 -15.99
N ASP A 455 -31.00 -1.17 -16.09
CA ASP A 455 -30.70 -2.18 -17.10
C ASP A 455 -31.02 -1.63 -18.50
N VAL A 456 -30.04 -1.66 -19.38
CA VAL A 456 -30.16 -1.08 -20.73
C VAL A 456 -31.14 -1.87 -21.60
N LYS A 457 -31.36 -3.17 -21.33
CA LYS A 457 -32.22 -4.05 -22.15
C LYS A 457 -33.71 -3.92 -21.79
N ASN A 458 -34.04 -3.81 -20.51
CA ASN A 458 -35.43 -3.86 -20.04
C ASN A 458 -35.88 -2.61 -19.27
N GLY A 459 -34.99 -1.64 -19.03
CA GLY A 459 -35.29 -0.39 -18.34
C GLY A 459 -35.56 -0.54 -16.84
N ARG A 460 -35.34 -1.71 -16.24
CA ARG A 460 -35.58 -1.94 -14.81
C ARG A 460 -34.48 -1.30 -13.99
N GLU A 461 -34.90 -0.64 -12.91
CA GLU A 461 -33.98 -0.13 -11.91
C GLU A 461 -33.42 -1.27 -11.06
N SER A 462 -32.13 -1.18 -10.77
CA SER A 462 -31.39 -2.07 -9.88
C SER A 462 -30.50 -1.23 -8.97
N SER A 463 -30.18 -1.76 -7.79
CA SER A 463 -29.26 -1.13 -6.87
C SER A 463 -28.22 -2.12 -6.38
N VAL A 464 -26.99 -1.65 -6.24
CA VAL A 464 -25.89 -2.39 -5.63
C VAL A 464 -25.47 -1.67 -4.37
N LEU A 465 -25.34 -2.40 -3.28
CA LEU A 465 -24.75 -1.93 -2.04
C LEU A 465 -23.55 -2.81 -1.72
N LYS A 466 -22.38 -2.20 -1.47
CA LYS A 466 -21.19 -2.90 -0.98
C LYS A 466 -20.75 -2.22 0.31
N VAL A 467 -20.78 -2.95 1.43
CA VAL A 467 -20.29 -2.47 2.73
C VAL A 467 -19.36 -3.52 3.33
N ARG A 468 -18.06 -3.22 3.37
CA ARG A 468 -17.06 -4.13 3.94
C ARG A 468 -17.36 -4.41 5.41
N GLY A 469 -17.35 -5.70 5.76
CA GLY A 469 -17.59 -6.19 7.12
C GLY A 469 -19.04 -6.49 7.45
N ILE A 470 -19.98 -6.18 6.54
CA ILE A 470 -21.40 -6.50 6.70
C ILE A 470 -21.79 -7.52 5.63
N THR A 471 -22.35 -8.64 6.07
CA THR A 471 -22.98 -9.60 5.15
C THR A 471 -24.41 -9.12 4.89
N LEU A 472 -24.72 -8.82 3.63
CA LEU A 472 -26.03 -8.32 3.21
C LEU A 472 -27.03 -9.48 3.10
N THR A 473 -27.53 -9.94 4.25
CA THR A 473 -28.64 -10.89 4.33
C THR A 473 -29.97 -10.18 4.08
N ASN A 474 -31.03 -10.94 3.81
CA ASN A 474 -32.36 -10.36 3.59
C ASN A 474 -32.81 -9.45 4.76
N ASP A 475 -32.55 -9.86 6.01
CA ASP A 475 -32.92 -9.06 7.18
C ASP A 475 -32.07 -7.79 7.32
N VAL A 476 -30.77 -7.86 6.99
CA VAL A 476 -29.91 -6.66 6.94
C VAL A 476 -30.39 -5.72 5.85
N CYS A 477 -30.75 -6.22 4.67
CA CYS A 477 -31.24 -5.41 3.55
C CYS A 477 -32.57 -4.69 3.83
N LYS A 478 -33.37 -5.15 4.80
CA LYS A 478 -34.56 -4.40 5.27
C LYS A 478 -34.19 -3.10 5.99
N LEU A 479 -33.02 -3.06 6.61
CA LEU A 479 -32.52 -1.90 7.38
C LEU A 479 -31.50 -1.09 6.57
N LEU A 480 -30.61 -1.79 5.89
CA LEU A 480 -29.48 -1.25 5.15
C LEU A 480 -29.65 -1.57 3.67
N HIS A 481 -30.25 -0.61 2.96
CA HIS A 481 -30.45 -0.63 1.52
C HIS A 481 -29.95 0.71 0.94
N PHE A 482 -30.04 0.87 -0.38
CA PHE A 482 -29.55 2.06 -1.07
C PHE A 482 -30.02 3.37 -0.40
N GLN A 483 -31.33 3.52 -0.19
CA GLN A 483 -31.89 4.75 0.39
C GLN A 483 -31.43 5.01 1.83
N SER A 484 -31.48 4.03 2.73
CA SER A 484 -31.03 4.24 4.12
C SER A 484 -29.52 4.51 4.22
N PHE A 485 -28.73 3.91 3.33
CA PHE A 485 -27.31 4.22 3.20
C PHE A 485 -27.07 5.65 2.69
N LYS A 486 -27.79 6.07 1.63
CA LYS A 486 -27.78 7.44 1.11
C LYS A 486 -28.11 8.46 2.20
N ASP A 487 -29.21 8.23 2.92
CA ASP A 487 -29.66 9.14 3.99
C ASP A 487 -28.61 9.27 5.09
N SER A 488 -27.96 8.16 5.47
CA SER A 488 -26.88 8.16 6.47
C SER A 488 -25.65 8.96 6.00
N VAL A 489 -25.23 8.78 4.74
CA VAL A 489 -24.08 9.50 4.17
C VAL A 489 -24.37 11.00 4.04
N LEU A 490 -25.56 11.36 3.58
CA LEU A 490 -25.97 12.77 3.45
C LEU A 490 -26.17 13.43 4.81
N LEU A 491 -26.71 12.70 5.80
CA LEU A 491 -26.82 13.18 7.18
C LEU A 491 -25.43 13.51 7.73
N TYR A 492 -24.46 12.61 7.58
CA TYR A 492 -23.08 12.84 8.00
C TYR A 492 -22.48 14.08 7.33
N ALA A 493 -22.62 14.20 6.00
CA ALA A 493 -22.14 15.36 5.25
C ALA A 493 -22.76 16.68 5.76
N ASN A 494 -24.06 16.67 6.09
CA ASN A 494 -24.79 17.83 6.59
C ASN A 494 -24.48 18.17 8.07
N GLU A 495 -24.30 17.17 8.94
CA GLU A 495 -23.95 17.38 10.35
C GLU A 495 -22.53 17.92 10.51
N GLU A 496 -21.58 17.42 9.73
CA GLU A 496 -20.23 17.98 9.70
C GLU A 496 -20.25 19.45 9.27
N MET A 497 -21.08 19.82 8.28
CA MET A 497 -21.30 21.24 7.94
C MET A 497 -21.85 22.06 9.12
N LYS A 498 -22.76 21.51 9.94
CA LYS A 498 -23.37 22.21 11.09
C LYS A 498 -22.39 22.38 12.27
N LYS A 499 -21.70 21.31 12.69
CA LYS A 499 -20.67 21.34 13.75
C LYS A 499 -19.57 22.34 13.42
N MET A 500 -19.28 22.50 12.14
CA MET A 500 -18.29 23.42 11.64
C MET A 500 -18.70 24.88 11.69
N LYS A 501 -19.94 25.22 11.29
CA LYS A 501 -20.47 26.58 11.48
C LYS A 501 -20.32 27.04 12.94
N MET A 502 -20.63 26.18 13.90
CA MET A 502 -20.47 26.50 15.33
C MET A 502 -19.00 26.71 15.74
N LYS A 503 -18.05 25.92 15.23
CA LYS A 503 -16.61 26.09 15.54
C LYS A 503 -16.00 27.34 14.92
N THR A 504 -16.47 27.76 13.73
CA THR A 504 -15.99 29.00 13.09
C THR A 504 -16.52 30.22 13.83
N TYR A 505 -17.77 30.19 14.33
CA TYR A 505 -18.32 31.24 15.19
C TYR A 505 -17.52 31.39 16.50
N MET A 506 -17.08 30.30 17.12
CA MET A 506 -16.31 30.36 18.38
C MET A 506 -14.81 30.69 18.23
N LYS A 507 -14.30 30.81 17.00
CA LYS A 507 -12.91 31.25 16.72
C LYS A 507 -12.83 32.66 16.15
N GLY A 508 -13.98 33.32 15.96
CA GLY A 508 -14.10 34.69 15.44
C GLY A 508 -14.40 35.74 16.52
N GLU A 509 -14.16 35.43 17.79
CA GLU A 509 -14.13 36.38 18.92
C GLU A 509 -12.72 36.54 19.47
#